data_AF-A0A835HER0-F1
#
_entry.id   AF-A0A835HER0-F1
#
_cell.length_a   1.000
_cell.length_b   1.000
_cell.length_c   1.000
_cell.angle_alpha   90.00
_cell.angle_beta   90.00
_cell.angle_gamma   90.00
#
_symmetry.space_group_name_H-M   'P 1'
#
loop_
_entity.id
_entity.type
_entity.pdbx_description
1 polymer ?
#
loop_
_entity_poly.entity_id
_entity_poly.type
_entity_poly.pdbx_seq_one_letter_code
_entity_poly.pdbx_strand_id
1 'polypeptide(L)'
;MSQGVDSHVFWVLGHKTANVRDLFKFGCKLGQGQIGSTYLCIENSTGIEYACKSIQKRKLISKEDVEDVRREVQIMHHLLGHKYIVSIKGAYEDSLYVHIVMELCAGGTLYDHIIRRGRCSERKAAELTRIIVGVIETCHSLGVMHRDLKPENFMLVYKDDDFSQGD
;
A
#
# COMPACT_ATOMS: atom_id res chain seq x y z
N MET A 1 -32.93 -35.54 12.44
CA MET A 1 -31.76 -34.79 12.97
C MET A 1 -30.92 -34.38 11.77
N SER A 2 -30.99 -33.10 11.39
CA SER A 2 -30.23 -32.54 10.27
C SER A 2 -29.61 -31.24 10.76
N GLN A 3 -28.45 -31.32 11.41
CA GLN A 3 -27.63 -30.12 11.58
C GLN A 3 -26.88 -29.91 10.26
N GLY A 4 -27.35 -28.93 9.50
CA GLY A 4 -26.66 -28.44 8.32
C GLY A 4 -25.30 -27.90 8.73
N VAL A 5 -24.28 -28.29 7.99
CA VAL A 5 -22.94 -27.72 8.10
C VAL A 5 -23.05 -26.26 7.65
N ASP A 6 -23.10 -25.35 8.61
CA ASP A 6 -23.04 -23.92 8.33
C ASP A 6 -21.64 -23.63 7.77
N SER A 7 -21.56 -23.50 6.45
CA SER A 7 -20.33 -23.20 5.73
C SER A 7 -20.05 -21.71 5.95
N HIS A 8 -19.50 -21.38 7.12
CA HIS A 8 -19.06 -20.03 7.43
C HIS A 8 -18.09 -19.58 6.34
N VAL A 9 -18.57 -18.70 5.46
CA VAL A 9 -17.73 -18.02 4.46
C VAL A 9 -16.68 -17.24 5.25
N PHE A 10 -15.45 -17.75 5.25
CA PHE A 10 -14.35 -17.15 5.98
C PHE A 10 -13.89 -15.88 5.27
N TRP A 11 -14.29 -14.72 5.79
CA TRP A 11 -13.84 -13.42 5.32
C TRP A 11 -12.53 -13.04 6.02
N VAL A 12 -11.48 -12.79 5.25
CA VAL A 12 -10.20 -12.29 5.74
C VAL A 12 -10.39 -10.95 6.43
N LEU A 13 -11.22 -10.04 5.92
CA LEU A 13 -11.51 -8.75 6.55
C LEU A 13 -12.52 -8.86 7.72
N GLY A 14 -12.99 -10.07 8.04
CA GLY A 14 -13.93 -10.33 9.14
C GLY A 14 -15.38 -9.94 8.87
N HIS A 15 -15.67 -9.31 7.73
CA HIS A 15 -17.01 -8.93 7.29
C HIS A 15 -17.09 -8.91 5.76
N LYS A 16 -18.32 -8.99 5.24
CA LYS A 16 -18.57 -8.84 3.81
C LYS A 16 -18.41 -7.37 3.40
N THR A 17 -17.74 -7.13 2.27
CA THR A 17 -17.54 -5.80 1.69
C THR A 17 -18.22 -5.69 0.33
N ALA A 18 -18.28 -4.47 -0.23
CA ALA A 18 -18.68 -4.26 -1.61
C ALA A 18 -17.67 -4.89 -2.58
N ASN A 19 -18.12 -5.26 -3.79
CA ASN A 19 -17.21 -5.72 -4.83
C ASN A 19 -16.38 -4.52 -5.32
N VAL A 20 -15.05 -4.62 -5.22
CA VAL A 20 -14.14 -3.55 -5.62
C VAL A 20 -14.32 -3.12 -7.08
N ARG A 21 -14.74 -4.03 -7.97
CA ARG A 21 -14.94 -3.75 -9.39
C ARG A 21 -16.18 -2.92 -9.69
N ASP A 22 -17.13 -2.87 -8.77
CA ASP A 22 -18.31 -2.01 -8.89
C ASP A 22 -17.93 -0.55 -8.58
N LEU A 23 -16.90 -0.35 -7.75
CA LEU A 23 -16.45 0.95 -7.26
C LEU A 23 -15.25 1.50 -8.05
N PHE A 24 -14.39 0.63 -8.58
CA PHE A 24 -13.13 1.02 -9.24
C PHE A 24 -12.93 0.31 -10.58
N LYS A 25 -12.45 1.07 -11.56
CA LYS A 25 -11.93 0.54 -12.83
C LYS A 25 -10.44 0.24 -12.70
N PHE A 26 -10.06 -1.02 -12.88
CA PHE A 26 -8.65 -1.46 -12.81
C PHE A 26 -7.93 -1.18 -14.14
N GLY A 27 -6.70 -0.67 -14.04
CA GLY A 27 -5.80 -0.35 -15.13
C GLY A 27 -4.58 -1.27 -15.17
N CYS A 28 -3.43 -0.71 -15.56
CA CYS A 28 -2.18 -1.45 -15.71
C CYS A 28 -1.62 -1.94 -14.36
N LYS A 29 -0.78 -2.98 -14.43
CA LYS A 29 -0.04 -3.49 -13.28
C LYS A 29 1.11 -2.54 -12.95
N LEU A 30 1.18 -2.09 -11.70
CA LEU A 30 2.22 -1.22 -11.17
C LEU A 30 3.37 -2.02 -10.56
N GLY A 31 3.08 -3.18 -9.97
CA GLY A 31 4.10 -3.98 -9.30
C GLY A 31 3.66 -5.40 -8.95
N GLN A 32 4.63 -6.23 -8.57
CA GLN A 32 4.42 -7.59 -8.08
C GLN A 32 5.12 -7.75 -6.72
N GLY A 33 4.34 -8.05 -5.69
CA GLY A 33 4.87 -8.49 -4.39
C GLY A 33 4.83 -10.01 -4.24
N GLN A 34 5.30 -10.50 -3.09
CA GLN A 34 5.32 -11.93 -2.76
C GLN A 34 3.91 -12.55 -2.74
N ILE A 35 2.97 -11.87 -2.06
CA ILE A 35 1.60 -12.38 -1.80
C ILE A 35 0.54 -11.82 -2.77
N GLY A 36 0.90 -10.86 -3.62
CA GLY A 36 -0.09 -10.14 -4.43
C GLY A 36 0.52 -9.25 -5.51
N SER A 37 -0.34 -8.57 -6.24
CA SER A 37 0.03 -7.67 -7.33
C SER A 37 -0.61 -6.31 -7.09
N THR A 38 0.09 -5.23 -7.42
CA THR A 38 -0.44 -3.87 -7.31
C THR A 38 -0.83 -3.36 -8.69
N TYR A 39 -2.00 -2.75 -8.80
CA TYR A 39 -2.56 -2.21 -10.05
C TYR A 39 -2.95 -0.75 -9.88
N LEU A 40 -2.88 0.02 -10.97
CA LEU A 40 -3.59 1.29 -11.06
C LEU A 40 -5.09 0.99 -11.01
N CYS A 41 -5.85 1.81 -10.30
CA CYS A 41 -7.31 1.76 -10.34
C CYS A 41 -7.88 3.18 -10.25
N ILE A 42 -9.05 3.38 -10.83
CA ILE A 42 -9.72 4.69 -10.91
C ILE A 42 -11.07 4.56 -10.23
N GLU A 43 -11.36 5.41 -9.25
CA GLU A 43 -12.66 5.44 -8.57
C GLU A 43 -13.73 5.92 -9.55
N ASN A 44 -14.77 5.10 -9.77
CA ASN A 44 -15.77 5.34 -10.80
C ASN A 44 -16.56 6.64 -10.58
N SER A 45 -16.79 7.02 -9.31
CA SER A 45 -17.60 8.19 -8.95
C SER A 45 -16.84 9.51 -9.02
N THR A 46 -15.52 9.51 -8.86
CA THR A 46 -14.71 10.74 -8.75
C THR A 46 -13.69 10.88 -9.87
N GLY A 47 -13.33 9.79 -10.55
CA GLY A 47 -12.24 9.76 -11.52
C GLY A 47 -10.85 9.81 -10.88
N ILE A 48 -10.73 9.75 -9.56
CA ILE A 48 -9.44 9.82 -8.86
C ILE A 48 -8.68 8.50 -9.04
N GLU A 49 -7.39 8.62 -9.32
CA GLU A 49 -6.47 7.49 -9.45
C GLU A 49 -5.93 7.02 -8.10
N TYR A 50 -5.84 5.70 -7.95
CA TYR A 50 -5.38 5.00 -6.74
C TYR A 50 -4.51 3.80 -7.12
N ALA A 51 -3.71 3.32 -6.17
CA ALA A 51 -3.07 2.02 -6.25
C ALA A 51 -3.91 0.97 -5.51
N CYS A 52 -4.12 -0.20 -6.12
CA CYS A 52 -4.81 -1.33 -5.51
C CYS A 52 -3.88 -2.54 -5.39
N LYS A 53 -3.48 -2.88 -4.16
CA LYS A 53 -2.77 -4.12 -3.85
C LYS A 53 -3.78 -5.25 -3.73
N SER A 54 -3.72 -6.22 -4.64
CA SER A 54 -4.60 -7.39 -4.67
C SER A 54 -3.85 -8.63 -4.20
N ILE A 55 -4.22 -9.15 -3.03
CA ILE A 55 -3.60 -10.28 -2.34
C ILE A 55 -4.42 -11.54 -2.64
N GLN A 56 -3.77 -12.59 -3.11
CA GLN A 56 -4.46 -13.84 -3.47
C GLN A 56 -4.78 -14.64 -2.21
N LYS A 57 -6.06 -14.93 -1.94
CA LYS A 57 -6.46 -15.71 -0.75
C LYS A 57 -5.82 -17.09 -0.71
N ARG A 58 -5.63 -17.74 -1.86
CA ARG A 58 -4.94 -19.03 -1.97
C ARG A 58 -3.47 -19.01 -1.50
N LYS A 59 -2.86 -17.83 -1.37
CA LYS A 59 -1.50 -17.65 -0.82
C LYS A 59 -1.49 -17.43 0.69
N LEU A 60 -2.65 -17.25 1.33
CA LEU A 60 -2.79 -17.12 2.77
C LEU A 60 -3.02 -18.53 3.35
N ILE A 61 -1.93 -19.25 3.58
CA ILE A 61 -1.96 -20.67 3.92
C ILE A 61 -2.16 -20.85 5.43
N SER A 62 -1.55 -19.96 6.21
CA SER A 62 -1.56 -19.99 7.67
C SER A 62 -2.51 -18.94 8.25
N LYS A 63 -2.85 -19.11 9.54
CA LYS A 63 -3.56 -18.07 10.30
C LYS A 63 -2.74 -16.79 10.41
N GLU A 64 -1.42 -16.92 10.52
CA GLU A 64 -0.48 -15.79 10.58
C GLU A 64 -0.55 -14.96 9.30
N ASP A 65 -0.61 -15.58 8.11
CA ASP A 65 -0.76 -14.86 6.84
C ASP A 65 -2.04 -13.99 6.81
N VAL A 66 -3.15 -14.55 7.33
CA VAL A 66 -4.44 -13.84 7.42
C VAL A 66 -4.35 -12.68 8.41
N GLU A 67 -3.72 -12.91 9.57
CA GLU A 67 -3.51 -11.89 10.59
C GLU A 67 -2.59 -10.77 10.10
N ASP A 68 -1.57 -11.09 9.31
CA ASP A 68 -0.67 -10.09 8.73
C ASP A 68 -1.40 -9.19 7.71
N VAL A 69 -2.29 -9.74 6.88
CA VAL A 69 -3.14 -8.93 5.99
C VAL A 69 -4.08 -8.02 6.80
N ARG A 70 -4.71 -8.55 7.86
CA ARG A 70 -5.56 -7.75 8.76
C ARG A 70 -4.77 -6.62 9.42
N ARG A 71 -3.56 -6.94 9.90
CA ARG A 71 -2.66 -5.99 10.56
C ARG A 71 -2.21 -4.91 9.59
N GLU A 72 -1.90 -5.25 8.34
CA GLU A 72 -1.56 -4.26 7.30
C GLU A 72 -2.69 -3.23 7.13
N VAL A 73 -3.93 -3.70 6.96
CA VAL A 73 -5.11 -2.81 6.84
C VAL A 73 -5.31 -1.95 8.09
N GLN A 74 -5.19 -2.55 9.28
CA GLN A 74 -5.34 -1.84 10.55
C GLN A 74 -4.28 -0.76 10.74
N ILE A 75 -3.01 -1.06 10.44
CA ILE A 75 -1.91 -0.09 10.53
C ILE A 75 -2.16 1.08 9.59
N MET A 76 -2.57 0.82 8.33
CA MET A 76 -2.83 1.91 7.40
C MET A 76 -3.98 2.82 7.85
N HIS A 77 -5.04 2.26 8.45
CA HIS A 77 -6.10 3.06 9.06
C HIS A 77 -5.63 3.87 10.27
N HIS A 78 -4.76 3.29 11.11
CA HIS A 78 -4.20 3.95 12.29
C HIS A 78 -3.27 5.12 11.95
N LEU A 79 -2.58 5.04 10.81
CA LEU A 79 -1.64 6.06 10.32
C LEU A 79 -2.27 7.07 9.35
N LEU A 80 -3.60 7.06 9.20
CA LEU A 80 -4.32 7.91 8.25
C LEU A 80 -4.10 9.41 8.55
N GLY A 81 -3.84 10.21 7.51
CA GLY A 81 -3.70 11.67 7.60
C GLY A 81 -2.28 12.18 7.86
N HIS A 82 -1.29 11.29 8.01
CA HIS A 82 0.11 11.68 8.12
C HIS A 82 0.75 11.98 6.76
N LYS A 83 1.30 13.20 6.60
CA LYS A 83 1.81 13.75 5.34
C LYS A 83 2.76 12.85 4.54
N TYR A 84 3.58 12.04 5.20
CA TYR A 84 4.61 11.22 4.56
C TYR A 84 4.30 9.72 4.64
N ILE A 85 3.04 9.35 4.95
CA ILE A 85 2.58 7.97 5.00
C ILE A 85 1.42 7.81 4.01
N VAL A 86 1.50 6.78 3.18
CA VAL A 86 0.49 6.47 2.16
C VAL A 86 -0.86 6.27 2.83
N SER A 87 -1.87 7.02 2.37
CA SER A 87 -3.21 6.94 2.93
C SER A 87 -4.02 5.79 2.33
N ILE A 88 -4.70 5.01 3.18
CA ILE A 88 -5.68 4.02 2.74
C ILE A 88 -7.00 4.70 2.34
N LYS A 89 -7.55 4.31 1.19
CA LYS A 89 -8.90 4.67 0.76
C LYS A 89 -9.91 3.65 1.27
N GLY A 90 -9.56 2.36 1.24
CA GLY A 90 -10.40 1.29 1.78
C GLY A 90 -9.85 -0.11 1.50
N ALA A 91 -10.41 -1.10 2.18
CA ALA A 91 -10.12 -2.52 1.95
C ALA A 91 -11.39 -3.25 1.53
N TYR A 92 -11.27 -4.14 0.54
CA TYR A 92 -12.36 -4.89 -0.07
C TYR A 92 -11.96 -6.35 -0.22
N GLU A 93 -12.94 -7.23 -0.34
CA GLU A 93 -12.73 -8.66 -0.40
C GLU A 93 -13.74 -9.31 -1.33
N ASP A 94 -13.25 -10.04 -2.33
CA ASP A 94 -14.06 -10.88 -3.21
C ASP A 94 -13.83 -12.37 -2.91
N SER A 95 -14.27 -13.30 -3.76
CA SER A 95 -14.10 -14.74 -3.52
C SER A 95 -12.64 -15.21 -3.58
N LEU A 96 -11.76 -14.49 -4.28
CA LEU A 96 -10.41 -14.92 -4.63
C LEU A 96 -9.32 -14.01 -4.03
N TYR A 97 -9.64 -12.76 -3.72
CA TYR A 97 -8.67 -11.72 -3.36
C TYR A 97 -9.12 -10.85 -2.18
N VAL A 98 -8.12 -10.30 -1.50
CA VAL A 98 -8.27 -9.11 -0.65
C VAL A 98 -7.62 -7.94 -1.39
N HIS A 99 -8.33 -6.83 -1.49
CA HIS A 99 -7.92 -5.62 -2.22
C HIS A 99 -7.74 -4.47 -1.25
N ILE A 100 -6.54 -3.91 -1.19
CA ILE A 100 -6.24 -2.71 -0.39
C ILE A 100 -6.06 -1.56 -1.37
N VAL A 101 -7.00 -0.62 -1.36
CA VAL A 101 -6.98 0.59 -2.21
C VAL A 101 -6.36 1.72 -1.41
N MET A 102 -5.31 2.33 -1.96
CA MET A 102 -4.49 3.34 -1.31
C MET A 102 -4.07 4.43 -2.29
N GLU A 103 -3.59 5.54 -1.75
CA GLU A 103 -3.03 6.66 -2.52
C GLU A 103 -1.99 6.15 -3.55
N LEU A 104 -2.05 6.71 -4.76
CA LEU A 104 -1.11 6.41 -5.83
C LEU A 104 0.14 7.30 -5.72
N CYS A 105 1.31 6.68 -5.56
CA CYS A 105 2.59 7.37 -5.67
C CYS A 105 3.18 7.15 -7.08
N ALA A 106 2.95 8.09 -8.00
CA ALA A 106 3.28 7.92 -9.42
C ALA A 106 4.75 8.25 -9.78
N GLY A 107 5.52 8.77 -8.84
CA GLY A 107 6.90 9.21 -9.03
C GLY A 107 7.96 8.11 -9.03
N GLY A 108 7.56 6.87 -8.75
CA GLY A 108 8.48 5.74 -8.61
C GLY A 108 9.14 5.66 -7.24
N THR A 109 10.06 4.71 -7.08
CA THR A 109 10.71 4.47 -5.79
C THR A 109 11.92 5.38 -5.58
N LEU A 110 12.28 5.62 -4.31
CA LEU A 110 13.52 6.29 -3.95
C LEU A 110 14.73 5.49 -4.46
N TYR A 111 14.66 4.16 -4.46
CA TYR A 111 15.68 3.29 -5.04
C TYR A 111 15.94 3.63 -6.52
N ASP A 112 14.89 3.71 -7.33
CA ASP A 112 15.00 4.04 -8.75
C ASP A 112 15.66 5.40 -8.96
N HIS A 113 15.31 6.38 -8.12
CA HIS A 113 15.87 7.72 -8.19
C HIS A 113 17.36 7.74 -7.82
N ILE A 114 17.77 7.02 -6.77
CA ILE A 114 19.17 6.90 -6.35
C ILE A 114 20.01 6.27 -7.46
N ILE A 115 19.52 5.19 -8.08
CA ILE A 115 20.25 4.50 -9.14
C ILE A 115 20.38 5.38 -10.39
N ARG A 116 19.30 6.05 -10.82
CA ARG A 116 19.31 6.85 -12.05
C ARG A 116 20.25 8.06 -11.97
N ARG A 117 20.32 8.73 -10.82
CA ARG A 117 21.15 9.94 -10.66
C ARG A 117 22.63 9.64 -10.40
N GLY A 118 22.97 8.44 -9.91
CA GLY A 118 24.35 7.98 -9.67
C GLY A 118 25.05 8.66 -8.49
N ARG A 119 24.99 9.99 -8.37
CA ARG A 119 25.51 10.75 -7.22
C ARG A 119 24.40 11.57 -6.56
N CYS A 120 24.27 11.42 -5.24
CA CYS A 120 23.41 12.23 -4.38
C CYS A 120 24.32 13.17 -3.56
N SER A 121 24.07 14.47 -3.59
CA SER A 121 24.83 15.41 -2.76
C SER A 121 24.53 15.16 -1.28
N GLU A 122 25.50 15.46 -0.40
CA GLU A 122 25.29 15.31 1.05
C GLU A 122 24.06 16.10 1.53
N ARG A 123 23.83 17.28 0.96
CA ARG A 123 22.65 18.10 1.24
C ARG A 123 21.36 17.35 0.91
N LYS A 124 21.26 16.76 -0.28
CA LYS A 124 20.07 16.02 -0.70
C LYS A 124 19.87 14.75 0.12
N ALA A 125 20.95 14.04 0.43
CA ALA A 125 20.92 12.88 1.30
C ALA A 125 20.43 13.23 2.71
N ALA A 126 20.88 14.34 3.28
CA ALA A 126 20.43 14.83 4.58
C ALA A 126 18.94 15.20 4.58
N GLU A 127 18.45 15.85 3.51
CA GLU A 127 17.03 16.17 3.36
C GLU A 127 16.14 14.91 3.31
N LEU A 128 16.53 13.92 2.51
CA LEU A 128 15.83 12.63 2.42
C LEU A 128 15.87 11.88 3.75
N THR A 129 17.03 11.84 4.40
CA THR A 129 17.21 11.20 5.72
C THR A 129 16.31 11.82 6.77
N ARG A 130 16.19 13.16 6.80
CA ARG A 130 15.28 13.86 7.72
C ARG A 130 13.82 13.44 7.51
N ILE A 131 13.38 13.28 6.27
CA ILE A 131 12.01 12.80 5.96
C ILE A 131 11.83 11.37 6.44
N ILE A 132 12.77 10.48 6.12
CA ILE A 132 12.73 9.07 6.52
C ILE A 132 12.66 8.93 8.05
N VAL A 133 13.53 9.65 8.78
CA VAL A 133 13.51 9.63 10.24
C VAL A 133 12.21 10.19 10.80
N GLY A 134 11.65 11.25 10.21
CA GLY A 134 10.34 11.78 10.62
C GLY A 134 9.18 10.78 10.42
N VAL A 135 9.21 9.98 9.34
CA VAL A 135 8.25 8.87 9.14
C VAL A 135 8.41 7.82 10.22
N ILE A 136 9.66 7.45 10.55
CA ILE A 136 9.96 6.45 11.58
C ILE A 136 9.49 6.94 12.95
N GLU A 137 9.77 8.20 13.31
CA GLU A 137 9.29 8.84 14.53
C GLU A 137 7.77 8.79 14.63
N THR A 138 7.08 9.16 13.55
CA THR A 138 5.61 9.10 13.47
C THR A 138 5.10 7.68 13.75
N CYS A 139 5.61 6.68 13.04
CA CYS A 139 5.25 5.28 13.26
C CYS A 139 5.49 4.85 14.71
N HIS A 140 6.68 5.15 15.26
CA HIS A 140 7.07 4.74 16.60
C HIS A 140 6.23 5.41 17.70
N SER A 141 5.92 6.70 17.56
CA SER A 141 5.03 7.43 18.48
C SER A 141 3.61 6.85 18.55
N LEU A 142 3.20 6.15 17.48
CA LEU A 142 1.91 5.49 17.36
C LEU A 142 1.96 3.98 17.67
N GLY A 143 3.10 3.48 18.16
CA GLY A 143 3.30 2.08 18.54
C GLY A 143 3.51 1.13 17.36
N VAL A 144 3.78 1.65 16.16
CA VAL A 144 3.98 0.87 14.93
C VAL A 144 5.47 0.75 14.62
N MET A 145 5.96 -0.48 14.46
CA MET A 145 7.27 -0.73 13.87
C MET A 145 7.10 -1.18 12.41
N HIS A 146 7.70 -0.45 11.46
CA HIS A 146 7.58 -0.73 10.03
C HIS A 146 8.22 -2.09 9.62
N ARG A 147 9.33 -2.45 10.26
CA ARG A 147 10.09 -3.72 10.08
C ARG A 147 10.71 -3.99 8.69
N ASP A 148 10.30 -3.29 7.64
CA ASP A 148 10.88 -3.41 6.30
C ASP A 148 11.32 -2.04 5.76
N LEU A 149 12.23 -1.34 6.44
CA LEU A 149 12.71 -0.03 5.99
C LEU A 149 13.81 -0.21 4.95
N LYS A 150 13.49 0.15 3.70
CA LYS A 150 14.42 0.11 2.56
C LYS A 150 13.98 1.11 1.49
N PRO A 151 14.89 1.58 0.61
CA PRO A 151 14.58 2.61 -0.40
C PRO A 151 13.40 2.27 -1.33
N GLU A 152 13.11 1.00 -1.55
CA GLU A 152 11.99 0.50 -2.37
C GLU A 152 10.62 0.80 -1.74
N ASN A 153 10.57 0.96 -0.42
CA ASN A 153 9.34 1.26 0.32
C ASN A 153 9.10 2.77 0.51
N PHE A 154 10.00 3.62 0.02
CA PHE A 154 9.78 5.06 -0.07
C PHE A 154 9.44 5.42 -1.52
N MET A 155 8.25 5.96 -1.73
CA MET A 155 7.76 6.31 -3.07
C MET A 155 7.57 7.82 -3.19
N LEU A 156 7.80 8.33 -4.39
CA LEU A 156 7.58 9.73 -4.75
C LEU A 156 6.14 9.90 -5.27
N VAL A 157 5.45 10.97 -4.87
CA VAL A 157 4.08 11.23 -5.32
C VAL A 157 4.04 11.56 -6.82
N TYR A 158 4.98 12.38 -7.28
CA TYR A 158 5.07 12.85 -8.66
C TYR A 158 6.41 12.47 -9.30
N LYS A 159 6.41 12.33 -10.63
CA LYS A 159 7.64 12.09 -11.40
C LYS A 159 8.57 13.29 -11.30
N ASP A 160 9.85 12.96 -11.27
CA ASP A 160 10.96 13.83 -10.91
C ASP A 160 11.38 14.81 -12.02
N ASP A 161 10.42 15.38 -12.77
CA ASP A 161 10.73 16.37 -13.82
C ASP A 161 11.14 17.74 -13.21
N ASP A 162 10.81 17.98 -11.93
CA ASP A 162 11.04 19.25 -11.21
C ASP A 162 12.35 19.35 -10.41
N PHE A 163 13.12 18.27 -10.24
CA PHE A 163 14.43 18.34 -9.58
C PHE A 163 15.57 18.64 -10.55
N SER A 164 15.24 19.29 -11.67
CA SER A 164 16.13 19.69 -12.76
C SER A 164 16.60 21.14 -12.65
N GLN A 165 16.24 21.88 -11.60
CA GLN A 165 16.73 23.24 -11.40
C GLN A 165 17.41 23.41 -10.04
N GLY A 166 18.70 23.68 -10.09
CA GLY A 166 19.47 24.21 -8.97
C GLY A 166 20.57 23.29 -8.46
N ASP A 167 21.60 23.07 -9.28
CA ASP A 167 22.99 23.23 -8.86
C ASP A 167 23.72 24.00 -9.97
#